data_AF-A0A8B8FRD9-F1
#
_entry.id   AF-A0A8B8FRD9-F1
#
_cell.length_a   1.000
_cell.length_b   1.000
_cell.length_c   1.000
_cell.angle_alpha   90.00
_cell.angle_beta   90.00
_cell.angle_gamma   90.00
#
_symmetry.space_group_name_H-M   'P 1'
#
loop_
_entity.id
_entity.type
_entity.pdbx_description
1 polymer ?
#
loop_
_entity_poly.entity_id
_entity_poly.type
_entity_poly.pdbx_seq_one_letter_code
_entity_poly.pdbx_strand_id
1 'polypeptide(L)'
;MSQTKNIYFNYFRIPSDQLRYKQWMEKCHTVHLLKKDLAILYKNYRVCGVHFENNMFLNPSSRNRLTMNDVPTIFSATRLRDAYG
;
A
#
# COMPACT_ATOMS: atom_id res chain seq x y z
N MET A 1 -4.10 -23.11 18.90
CA MET A 1 -4.21 -21.64 18.90
C MET A 1 -4.01 -21.16 17.47
N SER A 2 -5.08 -20.73 16.81
CA SER A 2 -5.03 -20.17 15.46
C SER A 2 -4.22 -18.87 15.51
N GLN A 3 -3.12 -18.78 14.76
CA GLN A 3 -2.41 -17.52 14.57
C GLN A 3 -3.38 -16.52 13.92
N THR A 4 -3.85 -15.53 14.69
CA THR A 4 -4.65 -14.44 14.15
C THR A 4 -3.77 -13.67 13.17
N LYS A 5 -4.06 -13.79 11.87
CA LYS A 5 -3.32 -13.08 10.83
C LYS A 5 -3.48 -11.58 11.06
N ASN A 6 -2.38 -10.87 11.32
CA ASN A 6 -2.41 -9.41 11.41
C ASN A 6 -2.59 -8.82 10.00
N ILE A 7 -3.83 -8.42 9.71
CA ILE A 7 -4.28 -7.92 8.42
C ILE A 7 -3.63 -6.58 8.01
N TYR A 8 -3.06 -5.84 8.95
CA TYR A 8 -2.40 -4.57 8.67
C TYR A 8 -1.06 -4.75 7.94
N PHE A 9 -0.42 -5.91 8.08
CA PHE A 9 0.85 -6.25 7.42
C PHE A 9 0.69 -6.96 6.07
N ASN A 10 -0.52 -6.96 5.48
CA ASN A 10 -0.68 -7.42 4.10
C ASN A 10 0.13 -6.51 3.15
N TYR A 11 0.73 -7.10 2.11
CA TYR A 11 1.56 -6.38 1.14
C TYR A 11 0.84 -6.26 -0.19
N PHE A 12 0.76 -5.04 -0.73
CA PHE A 12 0.08 -4.74 -1.98
C PHE A 12 1.07 -4.45 -3.09
N ARG A 13 0.83 -5.03 -4.27
CA ARG A 13 1.63 -4.76 -5.47
C ARG A 13 1.35 -3.35 -5.96
N ILE A 14 2.37 -2.74 -6.54
CA ILE A 14 2.21 -1.51 -7.30
C ILE A 14 1.19 -1.75 -8.43
N PRO A 15 0.22 -0.84 -8.67
CA PRO A 15 -0.73 -0.96 -9.77
C PRO A 15 -0.02 -1.04 -11.12
N SER A 16 -0.52 -1.86 -12.03
CA SER A 16 -0.08 -1.88 -13.43
C SER A 16 -0.65 -0.73 -14.26
N ASP A 17 -1.74 -0.11 -13.77
CA ASP A 17 -2.33 1.08 -14.39
C ASP A 17 -1.37 2.28 -14.26
N GLN A 18 -1.10 2.95 -15.39
CA GLN A 18 -0.07 3.98 -15.47
C GLN A 18 -0.42 5.24 -14.66
N LEU A 19 -1.70 5.58 -14.55
CA LEU A 19 -2.14 6.76 -13.80
C LEU A 19 -2.00 6.51 -12.30
N ARG A 20 -2.54 5.39 -11.82
CA ARG A 20 -2.48 4.98 -10.41
C ARG A 20 -1.06 4.71 -9.95
N TYR A 21 -0.25 4.11 -10.81
CA TYR A 21 1.18 3.93 -10.60
C TYR A 21 1.86 5.25 -10.26
N LYS A 22 1.68 6.30 -11.08
CA LYS A 22 2.30 7.61 -10.84
C LYS A 22 1.84 8.21 -9.52
N GLN A 23 0.53 8.15 -9.25
CA GLN A 23 -0.04 8.63 -7.99
C GLN A 23 0.56 7.92 -6.77
N TRP A 24 0.71 6.58 -6.83
CA TRP A 24 1.36 5.82 -5.77
C TRP A 24 2.81 6.25 -5.58
N MET A 25 3.59 6.42 -6.66
CA MET A 25 4.99 6.84 -6.56
C MET A 25 5.15 8.24 -5.95
N GLU A 26 4.25 9.17 -6.28
CA GLU A 26 4.23 10.52 -5.69
C GLU A 26 3.92 10.47 -4.19
N LYS A 27 2.87 9.75 -3.79
CA LYS A 27 2.43 9.70 -2.39
C LYS A 27 3.33 8.87 -1.48
N CYS A 28 4.00 7.86 -2.03
CA CYS A 28 5.04 7.11 -1.34
C CYS A 28 6.37 7.90 -1.25
N HIS A 29 6.47 9.10 -1.84
CA HIS A 29 7.73 9.85 -1.98
C HIS A 29 8.84 9.06 -2.70
N THR A 30 8.46 8.16 -3.60
CA THR A 30 9.36 7.30 -4.38
C THR A 30 9.40 7.66 -5.87
N VAL A 31 9.26 8.94 -6.21
CA VAL A 31 9.25 9.45 -7.59
C VAL A 31 10.51 9.06 -8.40
N HIS A 32 11.63 8.79 -7.74
CA HIS A 32 12.85 8.30 -8.39
C HIS A 32 12.65 6.91 -9.04
N LEU A 33 11.66 6.13 -8.60
CA LEU A 33 11.29 4.85 -9.20
C LEU A 33 10.54 5.01 -10.53
N LEU A 34 10.08 6.21 -10.90
CA LEU A 34 9.45 6.49 -12.20
C LEU A 34 10.37 6.21 -13.39
N LYS A 35 11.68 6.12 -13.16
CA LYS A 35 12.68 5.79 -14.19
C LYS A 35 12.84 4.28 -14.42
N LYS A 36 12.22 3.44 -13.59
CA LYS A 36 12.30 1.98 -13.69
C LYS A 36 11.14 1.42 -14.48
N ASP A 37 11.38 0.26 -15.09
CA ASP A 37 10.35 -0.49 -15.82
C ASP A 37 9.19 -0.94 -14.90
N LEU A 38 7.96 -0.82 -15.39
CA LEU A 38 6.74 -1.13 -14.63
C LEU A 38 6.67 -2.60 -14.22
N ALA A 39 7.17 -3.54 -15.03
CA ALA A 39 7.17 -4.96 -14.69
C ALA A 39 8.14 -5.25 -13.54
N ILE A 40 9.29 -4.56 -13.51
CA ILE A 40 10.23 -4.62 -12.37
C ILE A 40 9.57 -4.11 -11.10
N LEU A 41 8.85 -3.00 -11.18
CA LEU A 41 8.16 -2.40 -10.03
C LEU A 41 7.03 -3.30 -9.53
N TYR A 42 6.18 -3.80 -10.42
CA TYR A 42 5.11 -4.72 -10.11
C TYR A 42 5.62 -6.01 -9.46
N LYS A 43 6.76 -6.55 -9.92
CA LYS A 43 7.32 -7.79 -9.38
C LYS A 43 7.97 -7.58 -8.01
N ASN A 44 8.74 -6.52 -7.82
CA ASN A 44 9.66 -6.41 -6.68
C ASN A 44 9.21 -5.44 -5.58
N TYR A 45 8.32 -4.50 -5.87
CA TYR A 45 7.96 -3.44 -4.91
C TYR A 45 6.57 -3.67 -4.34
N ARG A 46 6.44 -3.44 -3.04
CA ARG A 46 5.18 -3.59 -2.29
C ARG A 46 4.97 -2.40 -1.36
N VAL A 47 3.71 -2.09 -1.10
CA VAL A 47 3.31 -1.16 -0.06
C VAL A 47 2.59 -1.93 1.04
N CYS A 48 2.97 -1.70 2.29
CA CYS A 48 2.34 -2.32 3.45
C CYS A 48 0.90 -1.80 3.62
N GLY A 49 0.01 -2.68 4.06
CA GLY A 49 -1.42 -2.39 4.26
C GLY A 49 -1.66 -1.25 5.23
N VAL A 50 -0.77 -1.02 6.21
CA VAL A 50 -0.82 0.11 7.15
C VAL A 50 -0.88 1.49 6.47
N HIS A 51 -0.41 1.60 5.22
CA HIS A 51 -0.37 2.88 4.51
C HIS A 51 -1.70 3.28 3.85
N PHE A 52 -2.73 2.43 3.96
CA PHE A 52 -4.05 2.64 3.36
C PHE A 52 -5.14 2.83 4.43
N GLU A 53 -6.08 3.73 4.16
CA GLU A 53 -7.27 3.94 4.97
C GLU A 53 -8.28 2.79 4.82
N ASN A 54 -9.15 2.60 5.81
CA ASN A 54 -10.15 1.51 5.82
C ASN A 54 -11.09 1.55 4.60
N ASN A 55 -11.49 2.75 4.17
CA ASN A 55 -12.36 2.98 3.00
C ASN A 55 -11.71 2.58 1.66
N MET A 56 -10.38 2.40 1.62
CA MET A 56 -9.65 2.00 0.42
C MET A 56 -9.68 0.48 0.20
N PHE A 57 -10.18 -0.28 1.18
CA PHE A 57 -10.32 -1.74 1.08
C PHE A 57 -11.74 -2.14 0.69
N LEU A 58 -11.87 -3.14 -0.17
CA LEU A 58 -13.17 -3.75 -0.48
C LEU A 58 -13.80 -4.42 0.75
N ASN A 59 -12.97 -4.84 1.70
CA ASN A 59 -13.41 -5.37 3.00
C ASN A 59 -12.45 -4.84 4.09
N PRO A 60 -12.90 -3.86 4.91
CA PRO A 60 -12.09 -3.32 6.01
C PRO A 60 -11.72 -4.33 7.09
N SER A 61 -12.49 -5.41 7.27
CA SER A 61 -12.23 -6.44 8.29
C SER A 61 -11.13 -7.42 7.88
N SER A 62 -10.91 -7.65 6.58
CA SER A 62 -9.85 -8.54 6.09
C SER A 62 -8.64 -7.80 5.53
N ARG A 63 -8.82 -6.54 5.08
CA ARG A 63 -7.81 -5.68 4.45
C ARG A 63 -6.94 -6.44 3.45
N ASN A 64 -7.55 -7.28 2.61
CA ASN A 64 -6.83 -8.17 1.68
C ASN A 64 -6.94 -7.76 0.21
N ARG A 65 -7.87 -6.85 -0.12
CA ARG A 65 -8.09 -6.32 -1.47
C ARG A 65 -8.40 -4.84 -1.40
N LEU A 66 -7.73 -4.07 -2.26
CA LEU A 66 -7.96 -2.65 -2.41
C LEU A 66 -9.02 -2.36 -3.47
N THR A 67 -9.60 -1.17 -3.42
CA THR A 67 -10.57 -0.65 -4.40
C THR A 67 -9.87 -0.17 -5.67
N MET A 68 -10.55 0.52 -6.59
CA MET A 68 -9.85 1.17 -7.72
C MET A 68 -9.26 2.53 -7.35
N ASN A 69 -9.77 3.17 -6.31
CA ASN A 69 -9.41 4.52 -5.88
C ASN A 69 -8.42 4.52 -4.72
N ASP A 70 -7.78 3.38 -4.45
CA ASP A 70 -6.78 3.30 -3.38
C ASP A 70 -5.54 4.15 -3.70
N VAL A 71 -5.04 4.81 -2.67
CA VAL A 71 -3.82 5.60 -2.73
C VAL A 71 -3.14 5.52 -1.36
N PRO A 72 -1.89 5.04 -1.27
CA PRO A 72 -1.20 4.96 0.01
C PRO A 72 -0.86 6.38 0.47
N THR A 73 -1.47 6.85 1.54
CA THR A 73 -1.34 8.25 2.01
C THR A 73 -0.83 8.33 3.44
N ILE A 74 -0.88 7.24 4.20
CA ILE A 74 -0.50 7.23 5.61
C ILE A 74 1.01 7.00 5.73
N PHE A 75 1.79 8.07 5.51
CA PHE A 75 3.27 8.08 5.65
C PHE A 75 3.77 8.98 6.80
N SER A 76 2.88 9.55 7.61
CA SER A 76 3.26 10.41 8.74
C SER A 76 3.92 9.63 9.88
N ALA A 77 4.99 10.17 10.46
CA ALA A 77 5.72 9.61 11.59
C ALA A 77 4.85 9.39 12.86
N THR A 78 3.76 10.15 13.00
CA THR A 78 2.92 10.18 14.20
C THR A 78 2.13 8.88 14.41
N ARG A 79 1.71 8.19 13.34
CA ARG A 79 0.88 6.97 13.43
C ARG A 79 1.67 5.66 13.47
N LEU A 80 2.98 5.68 13.26
CA LEU A 80 3.81 4.48 13.44
C LEU A 80 3.93 4.11 14.93
N ARG A 81 3.87 5.10 15.84
CA ARG A 81 3.83 4.81 17.28
C ARG A 81 2.59 4.03 17.72
N ASP A 82 1.43 4.25 17.09
CA ASP A 82 0.19 3.54 17.43
C ASP A 82 0.10 2.15 16.78
N ALA A 83 0.88 1.89 15.72
CA ALA A 83 0.92 0.61 15.03
C ALA A 83 2.02 -0.34 15.54
N TYR A 84 3.04 0.20 16.23
CA TYR A 84 4.17 -0.54 16.81
C TYR A 84 4.30 -0.39 18.33
N GLY A 85 3.38 0.35 18.98
CA GLY A 85 3.28 0.51 20.43
C GLY A 85 2.38 -0.52 21.07
#